data_AF-A0A2V3JA45-F1
#
_entry.id   AF-A0A2V3JA45-F1
#
_cell.length_a   1.000
_cell.length_b   1.000
_cell.length_c   1.000
_cell.angle_alpha   90.00
_cell.angle_beta   90.00
_cell.angle_gamma   90.00
#
_symmetry.space_group_name_H-M   'P 1'
#
loop_
_entity.id
_entity.type
_entity.pdbx_description
1 polymer ?
#
loop_
_entity_poly.entity_id
_entity_poly.type
_entity_poly.pdbx_seq_one_letter_code
_entity_poly.pdbx_strand_id
1 'polypeptide(L)' 'MEKACRDCHGIIESGKSVCNCGSNSLSDDWSGYVIIVDAKGSEIAKKLEIKKAGRYALKVR' A
#
# COMPACT_ATOMS: atom_id res chain seq x y z
N MET A 1 -14.12 2.37 5.32
CA MET A 1 -13.01 3.29 5.01
C MET A 1 -11.80 2.45 4.63
N GLU A 2 -11.05 2.90 3.65
CA GLU A 2 -9.82 2.23 3.22
C GLU A 2 -8.73 2.41 4.27
N LYS A 3 -8.05 1.32 4.60
CA LYS A 3 -6.91 1.31 5.53
C LYS A 3 -5.62 1.11 4.75
N ALA A 4 -4.53 1.67 5.26
CA ALA A 4 -3.19 1.38 4.76
C ALA A 4 -2.43 0.51 5.77
N CYS A 5 -1.66 -0.44 5.27
CA CYS A 5 -0.76 -1.26 6.07
C CYS A 5 0.46 -0.44 6.51
N ARG A 6 0.82 -0.44 7.80
CA ARG A 6 2.03 0.24 8.29
C ARG A 6 3.33 -0.41 7.80
N ASP A 7 3.29 -1.70 7.46
CA ASP A 7 4.49 -2.46 7.13
C ASP A 7 4.84 -2.42 5.64
N CYS A 8 3.83 -2.39 4.76
CA CYS A 8 4.04 -2.41 3.31
C CYS A 8 3.34 -1.28 2.56
N HIS A 9 2.66 -0.40 3.28
CA HIS A 9 1.90 0.75 2.77
C HIS A 9 0.76 0.40 1.80
N GLY A 10 0.48 -0.88 1.58
CA GLY A 10 -0.61 -1.33 0.73
C GLY A 10 -1.97 -0.87 1.29
N ILE A 11 -2.79 -0.28 0.42
CA ILE A 11 -4.17 0.10 0.73
C ILE A 11 -5.05 -1.12 0.56
N ILE A 12 -5.80 -1.44 1.61
CA ILE A 12 -6.68 -2.60 1.67
C ILE A 12 -8.15 -2.17 1.57
N GLU A 13 -8.96 -3.06 1.00
CA GLU A 13 -10.40 -2.86 0.88
C GLU A 13 -11.07 -2.82 2.26
N SER A 14 -12.16 -2.06 2.34
CA SER A 14 -13.00 -2.01 3.54
C SER A 14 -13.46 -3.42 3.93
N GLY A 15 -13.31 -3.78 5.21
CA GLY A 15 -13.71 -5.08 5.75
C GLY A 15 -12.60 -6.12 5.85
N LYS A 16 -11.40 -5.88 5.29
CA LYS A 16 -10.24 -6.75 5.50
C LYS A 16 -9.49 -6.38 6.79
N SER A 17 -9.14 -7.38 7.58
CA SER A 17 -8.37 -7.24 8.83
C SER A 17 -6.88 -7.57 8.67
N VAL A 18 -6.50 -8.16 7.53
CA VAL A 18 -5.13 -8.58 7.22
C VAL A 18 -4.76 -8.08 5.83
N CYS A 19 -3.59 -7.47 5.70
CA CYS A 19 -3.03 -7.02 4.45
C CYS A 19 -2.48 -8.20 3.63
N ASN A 20 -2.36 -8.03 2.32
CA ASN A 20 -1.78 -9.02 1.41
C ASN A 20 -0.31 -9.38 1.72
N CYS A 21 0.39 -8.59 2.56
CA CYS A 21 1.72 -8.94 3.06
C CYS A 21 1.71 -9.83 4.32
N GLY A 22 0.52 -10.13 4.87
CA GLY A 22 0.34 -10.91 6.10
C GLY A 22 0.22 -10.08 7.38
N SER A 23 0.48 -8.77 7.32
CA SER A 23 0.37 -7.87 8.48
C SER A 23 -1.09 -7.55 8.81
N ASN A 24 -1.39 -7.43 10.11
CA ASN A 24 -2.64 -6.86 10.64
C ASN A 24 -2.45 -5.43 11.19
N SER A 25 -1.25 -4.83 11.01
CA SER A 25 -0.93 -3.46 11.42
C SER A 25 -1.50 -2.47 10.40
N LEU A 26 -2.77 -2.12 10.60
CA LEU A 26 -3.55 -1.31 9.66
C LEU A 26 -3.88 0.06 10.27
N SER A 27 -3.84 1.11 9.46
CA SER A 27 -4.19 2.48 9.86
C SER A 27 -5.25 3.09 8.94
N ASP A 28 -6.18 3.82 9.54
CA ASP A 28 -7.08 4.75 8.85
C ASP A 28 -6.42 6.13 8.64
N ASP A 29 -5.31 6.44 9.34
CA ASP A 29 -4.53 7.67 9.18
C ASP A 29 -3.35 7.43 8.23
N TRP A 30 -3.55 7.79 6.97
CA TRP A 30 -2.52 7.74 5.94
C TRP A 30 -2.73 8.88 4.94
N SER A 31 -1.71 9.18 4.15
CA SER A 31 -1.76 10.28 3.18
C SER A 31 -0.88 10.01 1.96
N GLY A 32 -1.25 10.63 0.83
CA GLY A 32 -0.63 10.39 -0.47
C GLY A 32 -1.05 9.05 -1.05
N TYR A 33 -1.34 9.01 -2.34
CA TYR A 33 -1.92 7.84 -3.00
C TYR A 33 -1.19 7.56 -4.30
N VAL A 34 -0.76 6.31 -4.49
CA VAL A 34 -0.13 5.86 -5.73
C VAL A 34 -0.72 4.53 -6.18
N ILE A 35 -0.98 4.43 -7.48
CA ILE A 35 -1.35 3.17 -8.13
C ILE A 35 -0.15 2.70 -8.93
N ILE A 36 0.36 1.52 -8.61
CA ILE A 36 1.37 0.83 -9.40
C ILE A 36 0.66 -0.19 -10.28
N VAL A 37 0.66 0.06 -11.60
CA VAL A 37 0.06 -0.85 -12.60
C VAL A 37 1.07 -1.91 -13.04
N ASP A 38 2.28 -1.49 -13.39
CA ASP A 38 3.41 -2.38 -13.70
C ASP A 38 4.58 -2.07 -12.76
N ALA A 39 4.80 -2.94 -11.78
CA ALA A 39 5.89 -2.78 -10.81
C ALA A 39 7.28 -2.96 -11.43
N LYS A 40 7.41 -3.72 -12.53
CA LYS A 40 8.70 -3.98 -13.18
C LYS A 40 9.11 -2.81 -14.07
N GLY A 41 8.17 -2.25 -14.83
CA GLY A 41 8.40 -1.14 -15.75
C GLY A 41 8.31 0.26 -15.13
N SER A 42 7.78 0.41 -13.90
CA SER A 42 7.59 1.72 -13.28
C SER A 42 8.82 2.23 -12.53
N GLU A 43 9.37 3.36 -12.98
CA GLU A 43 10.41 4.10 -12.24
C GLU A 43 9.92 4.60 -10.87
N ILE A 44 8.62 4.90 -10.74
CA ILE A 44 8.02 5.26 -9.46
C ILE A 44 8.03 4.04 -8.53
N ALA A 45 7.65 2.86 -9.02
CA ALA A 45 7.69 1.64 -8.23
C ALA A 45 9.10 1.30 -7.76
N LYS A 46 10.11 1.46 -8.62
CA LYS A 46 11.53 1.27 -8.25
C LYS A 46 11.97 2.23 -7.14
N LYS A 47 11.66 3.52 -7.27
CA LYS A 47 11.98 4.53 -6.25
C LYS A 47 11.28 4.31 -4.91
N LEU A 48 10.09 3.74 -4.94
CA LEU A 48 9.31 3.40 -3.75
C LEU A 48 9.55 1.95 -3.26
N GLU A 49 10.46 1.22 -3.89
CA GLU A 49 10.76 -0.20 -3.61
C GLU A 49 9.54 -1.14 -3.67
N ILE A 50 8.53 -0.79 -4.46
CA ILE A 50 7.30 -1.56 -4.64
C ILE A 50 7.50 -2.64 -5.70
N LYS A 51 7.28 -3.90 -5.31
CA LYS A 51 7.50 -5.08 -6.17
C LYS A 51 6.22 -5.70 -6.74
N LYS A 52 5.05 -5.20 -6.36
CA LYS A 52 3.75 -5.74 -6.78
C LYS A 52 2.84 -4.62 -7.27
N ALA A 53 2.00 -4.93 -8.26
CA ALA A 53 0.94 -4.03 -8.67
C ALA A 53 -0.08 -3.87 -7.53
N GLY A 54 -0.65 -2.67 -7.41
CA GLY A 54 -1.60 -2.38 -6.34
C GLY A 54 -1.70 -0.90 -6.02
N ARG A 55 -2.45 -0.63 -4.96
CA ARG A 55 -2.71 0.70 -4.41
C ARG A 55 -1.90 0.86 -3.13
N TYR A 56 -1.19 1.97 -2.99
CA TYR A 56 -0.30 2.22 -1.87
C TYR A 56 -0.46 3.64 -1.33
N ALA A 57 -0.32 3.78 -0.03
CA ALA A 57 -0.17 5.06 0.63
C ALA A 57 1.31 5.51 0.58
N LEU A 58 1.57 6.81 0.50
CA LEU A 58 2.94 7.32 0.59
C LEU A 58 3.40 7.46 2.04
N LYS A 59 2.47 7.75 2.95
CA LYS A 59 2.73 7.87 4.39
C LYS A 59 1.60 7.22 5.18
N VAL A 60 1.95 6.43 6.18
CA VAL A 60 1.01 5.79 7.12
C VAL A 60 1.40 6.20 8.54
N ARG A 61 0.44 6.56 9.38
CA ARG A 61 0.62 6.91 10.80
C ARG A 61 0.00 5.85 11.70
#